data_AF-A0AAD1WEQ6-F1
#
_entry.id   AF-A0AAD1WEQ6-F1
#
_cell.length_a   1.000
_cell.length_b   1.000
_cell.length_c   1.000
_cell.angle_alpha   90.00
_cell.angle_beta   90.00
_cell.angle_gamma   90.00
#
_symmetry.space_group_name_H-M   'P 1'
#
loop_
_entity.id
_entity.type
_entity.pdbx_description
1 polymer ?
#
loop_
_entity_poly.entity_id
_entity_poly.type
_entity_poly.pdbx_seq_one_letter_code
_entity_poly.pdbx_strand_id
1 'polypeptide(L)'
;MDLFTNRDNWQDKLANRFECERDNVNSNNDDLDYTCHKLQQLLVKETKIKWEIFTMTKYLENNITPRGLRFFKTPTFDRDDSEFIEIWDAALESFSVRMMKICIQQRKRNLLKLDTEINQIKEKLRPLTGCEEVEKSLETVKDFVEKVEQETVAIKKKKFLRDKNDYAFNR
;
A
#
# COMPACT_ATOMS: atom_id res chain seq x y z
N MET A 1 9.60 -15.46 -13.42
CA MET A 1 8.64 -14.34 -13.43
C MET A 1 8.62 -13.72 -12.05
N ASP A 2 9.07 -12.47 -11.90
CA ASP A 2 9.03 -11.78 -10.63
C ASP A 2 7.61 -11.26 -10.40
N LEU A 3 6.91 -11.78 -9.38
CA LEU A 3 5.49 -11.50 -9.11
C LEU A 3 5.19 -10.01 -8.80
N PHE A 4 6.23 -9.19 -8.70
CA PHE A 4 6.23 -7.75 -8.44
C PHE A 4 6.64 -6.91 -9.67
N THR A 5 6.89 -7.52 -10.83
CA THR A 5 7.35 -6.79 -12.05
C THR A 5 6.24 -6.21 -12.90
N ASN A 6 4.98 -6.64 -12.73
CA ASN A 6 3.87 -6.01 -13.45
C ASN A 6 3.39 -4.78 -12.68
N ARG A 7 4.20 -3.71 -12.79
CA ARG A 7 3.93 -2.37 -12.29
C ARG A 7 2.85 -1.81 -13.22
N ASP A 8 1.58 -1.91 -12.85
CA ASP A 8 0.46 -1.27 -13.57
C ASP A 8 0.64 0.25 -13.58
N ASN A 9 1.53 0.79 -14.40
CA ASN A 9 1.59 2.18 -14.84
C ASN A 9 1.34 3.30 -13.80
N TRP A 10 1.74 3.10 -12.53
CA TRP A 10 1.62 4.11 -11.47
C TRP A 10 2.79 5.10 -11.46
N GLN A 11 3.93 4.72 -12.04
CA GLN A 11 5.09 5.60 -12.21
C GLN A 11 4.86 6.66 -13.28
N ASP A 12 4.23 6.32 -14.40
CA ASP A 12 3.83 7.30 -15.42
C ASP A 12 2.78 8.27 -14.86
N LYS A 13 1.94 7.80 -13.92
CA LYS A 13 1.07 8.69 -13.12
C LYS A 13 1.83 9.55 -12.11
N LEU A 14 3.06 9.22 -11.72
CA LEU A 14 3.89 10.08 -10.87
C LEU A 14 4.59 11.16 -11.68
N ALA A 15 5.02 10.88 -12.91
CA ALA A 15 5.57 11.90 -13.82
C ALA A 15 4.51 12.94 -14.21
N ASN A 16 3.31 12.50 -14.61
CA ASN A 16 2.18 13.38 -14.93
C ASN A 16 1.56 14.12 -13.71
N ARG A 17 2.03 13.86 -12.48
CA ARG A 17 1.51 14.51 -11.25
C ARG A 17 2.13 15.88 -10.97
N PHE A 18 3.21 16.22 -11.67
CA PHE A 18 3.99 17.44 -11.44
C PHE A 18 3.99 18.38 -12.65
N GLU A 19 3.33 18.01 -13.75
CA GLU A 19 3.21 18.85 -14.95
C GLU A 19 1.97 19.76 -14.83
N CYS A 20 2.17 21.07 -14.71
CA CYS A 20 1.13 22.10 -14.88
C CYS A 20 1.71 23.45 -15.30
N GLU A 21 0.92 24.19 -16.07
CA GLU A 21 1.27 25.48 -16.70
C GLU A 21 1.42 26.63 -15.69
N ARG A 22 2.27 27.59 -16.07
CA ARG A 22 2.81 28.69 -15.25
C ARG A 22 1.75 29.72 -14.87
N ASP A 23 1.71 30.09 -13.59
CA ASP A 23 1.25 31.40 -13.12
C ASP A 23 2.19 31.89 -12.00
N ASN A 24 2.46 33.20 -11.96
CA ASN A 24 3.49 33.81 -11.12
C ASN A 24 2.89 34.25 -9.76
N VAL A 25 3.29 33.60 -8.65
CA VAL A 25 2.86 33.98 -7.29
C VAL A 25 4.03 34.02 -6.32
N ASN A 26 4.12 35.12 -5.56
CA ASN A 26 5.08 35.34 -4.48
C ASN A 26 4.55 34.67 -3.19
N SER A 27 5.17 33.58 -2.73
CA SER A 27 4.76 32.82 -1.53
C SER A 27 5.79 32.94 -0.41
N ASN A 28 5.33 32.97 0.85
CA ASN A 28 6.20 32.93 2.03
C ASN A 28 6.88 31.57 2.15
N ASN A 29 8.20 31.57 2.31
CA ASN A 29 9.02 30.36 2.22
C ASN A 29 8.69 29.28 3.30
N ASP A 30 8.28 29.70 4.49
CA ASP A 30 7.86 28.80 5.58
C ASP A 30 6.55 28.04 5.28
N ASP A 31 5.62 28.64 4.53
CA ASP A 31 4.34 28.00 4.15
C ASP A 31 4.55 26.96 3.04
N LEU A 32 5.55 27.19 2.18
CA LEU A 32 5.95 26.27 1.13
C LEU A 32 6.59 25.00 1.70
N ASP A 33 7.54 25.13 2.64
CA ASP A 33 8.20 23.98 3.27
C ASP A 33 7.17 23.12 4.03
N TYR A 34 6.27 23.75 4.79
CA TYR A 34 5.17 23.05 5.45
C TYR A 34 4.29 22.27 4.46
N THR A 35 3.93 22.90 3.33
CA THR A 35 3.06 22.30 2.32
C THR A 35 3.75 21.13 1.60
N CYS A 36 5.03 21.25 1.27
CA CYS A 36 5.84 20.17 0.69
C CYS A 36 6.03 19.01 1.67
N HIS A 37 6.33 19.30 2.93
CA HIS A 37 6.45 18.29 3.97
C HIS A 37 5.12 17.54 4.17
N LYS A 38 4.00 18.26 4.17
CA LYS A 38 2.67 17.64 4.27
C LYS A 38 2.38 16.75 3.06
N LEU A 39 2.71 17.19 1.85
CA LEU A 39 2.58 16.39 0.63
C LEU A 39 3.39 15.09 0.75
N GLN A 40 4.65 15.16 1.21
CA GLN A 40 5.49 13.99 1.43
C GLN A 40 4.85 12.98 2.38
N GLN A 41 4.34 13.44 3.53
CA GLN A 41 3.67 12.56 4.49
C GLN A 41 2.46 11.85 3.89
N LEU A 42 1.65 12.57 3.10
CA LEU A 42 0.48 12.00 2.44
C LEU A 42 0.87 10.98 1.37
N LEU A 43 1.85 11.28 0.52
CA LEU A 43 2.33 10.38 -0.53
C LEU A 43 2.96 9.11 0.05
N VAL A 44 3.72 9.23 1.14
CA VAL A 44 4.25 8.07 1.88
C VAL A 44 3.11 7.20 2.40
N LYS A 45 2.07 7.81 2.97
CA LYS A 45 0.90 7.09 3.48
C LYS A 45 0.11 6.41 2.35
N GLU A 46 -0.09 7.10 1.23
CA GLU A 46 -0.72 6.56 0.01
C GLU A 46 0.06 5.32 -0.48
N THR A 47 1.37 5.45 -0.62
CA THR A 47 2.28 4.39 -1.08
C THR A 47 2.19 3.15 -0.19
N LYS A 48 2.26 3.33 1.13
CA LYS A 48 2.13 2.22 2.10
C LYS A 48 0.79 1.50 1.95
N ILE A 49 -0.32 2.24 1.83
CA ILE A 49 -1.66 1.66 1.67
C ILE A 49 -1.80 0.91 0.34
N LYS A 50 -1.24 1.43 -0.76
CA LYS A 50 -1.23 0.75 -2.06
C LYS A 50 -0.51 -0.59 -1.98
N TRP A 51 0.70 -0.61 -1.44
CA TRP A 51 1.48 -1.83 -1.28
C TRP A 51 0.81 -2.86 -0.36
N GLU A 52 0.11 -2.36 0.64
CA GLU A 52 -0.72 -3.17 1.52
C GLU A 52 -1.89 -3.85 0.80
N ILE A 53 -2.65 -3.11 -0.01
CA ILE A 53 -3.71 -3.66 -0.85
C ILE A 53 -3.14 -4.67 -1.84
N PHE A 54 -2.06 -4.31 -2.54
CA PHE A 54 -1.40 -5.16 -3.52
C PHE A 54 -0.96 -6.48 -2.90
N THR A 55 -0.25 -6.43 -1.77
CA THR A 55 0.26 -7.65 -1.11
C THR A 55 -0.89 -8.53 -0.63
N MET A 56 -1.94 -7.96 -0.01
CA MET A 56 -3.12 -8.74 0.40
C MET A 56 -3.84 -9.38 -0.80
N THR A 57 -3.90 -8.69 -1.93
CA THR A 57 -4.47 -9.23 -3.17
C THR A 57 -3.63 -10.40 -3.67
N LYS A 58 -2.29 -10.30 -3.63
CA LYS A 58 -1.40 -11.42 -3.99
C LYS A 58 -1.58 -12.64 -3.10
N TYR A 59 -1.81 -12.46 -1.80
CA TYR A 59 -2.17 -13.56 -0.90
C TYR A 59 -3.45 -14.27 -1.33
N LEU A 60 -4.50 -13.50 -1.67
CA LEU A 60 -5.77 -14.04 -2.17
C LEU A 60 -5.60 -14.77 -3.52
N GLU A 61 -4.89 -14.18 -4.47
CA GLU A 61 -4.64 -14.77 -5.80
C GLU A 61 -3.89 -16.11 -5.73
N ASN A 62 -3.05 -16.30 -4.70
CA ASN A 62 -2.27 -17.52 -4.50
C ASN A 62 -2.92 -18.49 -3.51
N ASN A 63 -4.13 -18.20 -2.99
CA ASN A 63 -4.78 -18.95 -1.92
C ASN A 63 -3.87 -19.18 -0.69
N ILE A 64 -3.11 -18.17 -0.29
CA ILE A 64 -2.21 -18.23 0.86
C ILE A 64 -2.79 -17.41 2.01
N THR A 65 -2.93 -18.02 3.18
CA THR A 65 -3.24 -17.29 4.42
C THR A 65 -1.94 -16.79 5.06
N PRO A 66 -1.74 -15.47 5.25
CA PRO A 66 -0.55 -14.91 5.91
C PRO A 66 -0.40 -15.44 7.32
N ARG A 67 0.83 -15.63 7.83
CA ARG A 67 1.09 -16.18 9.19
C ARG A 67 0.21 -15.56 10.29
N GLY A 68 0.10 -14.23 10.29
CA GLY A 68 -0.66 -13.49 11.31
C GLY A 68 -2.19 -13.61 11.20
N LEU A 69 -2.71 -14.26 10.16
CA LEU A 69 -4.12 -14.56 9.95
C LEU A 69 -4.40 -16.06 9.87
N ARG A 70 -3.41 -16.92 10.15
CA ARG A 70 -3.64 -18.36 10.24
C ARG A 70 -4.25 -18.66 11.61
N PHE A 71 -5.50 -19.11 11.62
CA PHE A 71 -6.13 -19.62 12.82
C PHE A 71 -5.90 -21.13 12.89
N PHE A 72 -5.08 -21.59 13.84
CA PHE A 72 -4.85 -23.01 14.12
C PHE A 72 -5.48 -23.41 15.45
N LYS A 73 -6.73 -22.99 15.67
CA LYS A 73 -7.45 -23.38 16.87
C LYS A 73 -8.21 -24.65 16.58
N THR A 74 -7.64 -25.80 16.93
CA THR A 74 -8.36 -27.08 16.91
C THR A 74 -9.47 -27.05 17.96
N PRO A 75 -10.67 -27.57 17.67
CA PRO A 75 -11.72 -27.71 18.67
C PRO A 75 -11.26 -28.57 19.86
N THR A 76 -11.80 -28.29 21.03
CA THR A 76 -11.48 -29.03 22.26
C THR A 76 -12.30 -30.30 22.42
N PHE A 77 -13.34 -30.46 21.61
CA PHE A 77 -14.24 -31.60 21.53
C PHE A 77 -14.11 -32.24 20.14
N ASP A 78 -14.55 -33.49 20.01
CA ASP A 78 -14.61 -34.24 18.75
C ASP A 78 -13.29 -34.23 17.96
N ARG A 79 -12.15 -34.34 18.67
CA ARG A 79 -10.80 -34.29 18.08
C ARG A 79 -10.45 -35.51 17.24
N ASP A 80 -11.08 -36.63 17.53
CA ASP A 80 -10.85 -37.90 16.83
C ASP A 80 -11.71 -38.00 15.55
N ASP A 81 -12.65 -37.07 15.36
CA ASP A 81 -13.47 -36.97 14.15
C ASP A 81 -12.74 -36.13 13.10
N SER A 82 -12.02 -36.80 12.20
CA SER A 82 -11.28 -36.15 11.13
C SER A 82 -12.18 -35.34 10.19
N GLU A 83 -13.43 -35.78 9.95
CA GLU A 83 -14.37 -35.07 9.08
C GLU A 83 -14.78 -33.74 9.72
N PHE A 84 -15.08 -33.75 11.01
CA PHE A 84 -15.37 -32.54 11.76
C PHE A 84 -14.19 -31.56 11.78
N ILE A 85 -12.97 -32.04 11.99
CA ILE A 85 -11.75 -31.21 11.97
C ILE A 85 -11.55 -30.55 10.60
N GLU A 86 -11.74 -31.28 9.51
CA GLU A 86 -11.62 -30.72 8.15
C GLU A 86 -12.65 -29.61 7.89
N ILE A 87 -13.91 -29.82 8.29
CA ILE A 87 -14.97 -28.80 8.17
C ILE A 87 -14.64 -27.56 9.00
N TRP A 88 -14.12 -27.77 10.21
CA TRP A 88 -13.71 -26.70 11.11
C TRP A 88 -12.58 -25.85 10.52
N ASP A 89 -11.53 -26.48 10.03
CA ASP A 89 -10.38 -25.78 9.44
C ASP A 89 -10.78 -25.04 8.16
N ALA A 90 -11.65 -25.62 7.32
CA ALA A 90 -12.22 -24.96 6.16
C ALA A 90 -13.01 -23.70 6.54
N ALA A 91 -13.80 -23.75 7.63
CA ALA A 91 -14.53 -22.59 8.13
C ALA A 91 -13.57 -21.48 8.60
N LEU A 92 -12.51 -21.82 9.32
CA LEU A 92 -11.48 -20.86 9.76
C LEU A 92 -10.73 -20.22 8.58
N GLU A 93 -10.36 -21.01 7.57
CA GLU A 93 -9.70 -20.50 6.37
C GLU A 93 -10.62 -19.55 5.60
N SER A 94 -11.90 -19.91 5.43
CA SER A 94 -12.90 -19.05 4.78
C SER A 94 -13.05 -17.70 5.50
N PHE A 95 -12.98 -17.72 6.83
CA PHE A 95 -13.01 -16.51 7.66
C PHE A 95 -11.78 -15.64 7.44
N SER A 96 -10.57 -16.22 7.40
CA SER A 96 -9.33 -15.49 7.11
C SER A 96 -9.36 -14.82 5.73
N VAL A 97 -9.88 -15.52 4.72
CA VAL A 97 -10.10 -14.96 3.37
C VAL A 97 -11.06 -13.77 3.43
N ARG A 98 -12.17 -13.89 4.15
CA ARG A 98 -13.15 -12.81 4.32
C ARG A 98 -12.54 -11.61 5.03
N MET A 99 -11.73 -11.83 6.06
CA MET A 99 -11.01 -10.78 6.79
C MET A 99 -10.05 -10.01 5.87
N MET A 100 -9.28 -10.71 5.03
CA MET A 100 -8.41 -10.05 4.04
C MET A 100 -9.21 -9.16 3.08
N LYS A 101 -10.36 -9.63 2.58
CA LYS A 101 -11.25 -8.84 1.71
C LYS A 101 -11.77 -7.58 2.41
N ILE A 102 -12.19 -7.69 3.67
CA ILE A 102 -12.63 -6.54 4.49
C ILE A 102 -11.50 -5.53 4.66
N CYS A 103 -10.29 -5.98 4.98
CA CYS A 103 -9.11 -5.11 5.11
C CYS A 103 -8.80 -4.36 3.80
N ILE A 104 -8.85 -5.06 2.66
CA ILE A 104 -8.65 -4.45 1.33
C ILE A 104 -9.70 -3.36 1.08
N GLN A 105 -10.98 -3.65 1.33
CA GLN A 105 -12.06 -2.69 1.13
C GLN A 105 -11.88 -1.43 1.98
N GLN A 106 -11.56 -1.60 3.27
CA GLN A 106 -11.33 -0.46 4.16
C GLN A 106 -10.13 0.39 3.69
N ARG A 107 -9.07 -0.26 3.23
CA ARG A 107 -7.87 0.41 2.70
C ARG A 107 -8.16 1.17 1.41
N LYS A 108 -8.96 0.62 0.51
CA LYS A 108 -9.43 1.32 -0.70
C LYS A 108 -10.23 2.58 -0.35
N ARG A 109 -11.12 2.53 0.65
CA ARG A 109 -11.84 3.73 1.13
C ARG A 109 -10.88 4.79 1.69
N ASN A 110 -9.88 4.38 2.45
CA ASN A 110 -8.87 5.31 2.97
C ASN A 110 -8.04 5.94 1.86
N LEU A 111 -7.74 5.19 0.79
CA LEU A 111 -7.01 5.70 -0.37
C LEU A 111 -7.80 6.79 -1.10
N LEU A 112 -9.12 6.63 -1.25
CA LEU A 112 -9.97 7.68 -1.83
C LEU A 112 -9.91 8.98 -1.03
N LYS A 113 -9.93 8.90 0.31
CA LYS A 113 -9.82 10.10 1.17
C LYS A 113 -8.45 10.77 1.01
N LEU A 114 -7.38 9.98 0.98
CA LEU A 114 -6.03 10.50 0.77
C LEU A 114 -5.85 11.13 -0.60
N ASP A 115 -6.46 10.57 -1.64
CA ASP A 115 -6.40 11.14 -2.99
C ASP A 115 -7.02 12.55 -3.01
N THR A 116 -8.15 12.74 -2.34
CA THR A 116 -8.74 14.07 -2.15
C THR A 116 -7.80 15.03 -1.41
N GLU A 117 -7.22 14.60 -0.28
CA GLU A 117 -6.27 15.43 0.50
C GLU A 117 -5.00 15.78 -0.31
N ILE A 118 -4.45 14.83 -1.05
CA ILE A 118 -3.28 15.03 -1.91
C ILE A 118 -3.59 16.03 -3.02
N ASN A 119 -4.73 15.88 -3.69
CA ASN A 119 -5.11 16.78 -4.78
C ASN A 119 -5.35 18.21 -4.27
N GLN A 120 -5.94 18.37 -3.08
CA GLN A 120 -6.06 19.69 -2.44
C GLN A 120 -4.70 20.37 -2.20
N ILE A 121 -3.70 19.62 -1.75
CA ILE A 121 -2.34 20.16 -1.55
C ILE A 121 -1.68 20.49 -2.88
N LYS A 122 -1.86 19.65 -3.90
CA LYS A 122 -1.32 19.94 -5.24
C LYS A 122 -1.92 21.19 -5.85
N GLU A 123 -3.23 21.41 -5.73
CA GLU A 123 -3.85 22.66 -6.21
C GLU A 123 -3.31 23.90 -5.48
N LYS A 124 -2.87 23.77 -4.21
CA LYS A 124 -2.18 24.87 -3.50
C LYS A 124 -0.76 25.11 -3.99
N LEU A 125 -0.06 24.06 -4.42
CA LEU A 125 1.30 24.16 -4.96
C LEU A 125 1.33 24.55 -6.43
N ARG A 126 0.22 24.36 -7.15
CA ARG A 126 0.08 24.63 -8.58
C ARG A 126 0.45 26.06 -9.00
N PRO A 127 0.07 27.13 -8.26
CA PRO A 127 0.47 28.50 -8.59
C PRO A 127 1.95 28.79 -8.31
N LEU A 128 2.67 27.86 -7.67
CA LEU A 128 4.08 28.00 -7.30
C LEU A 128 4.99 27.14 -8.19
N THR A 129 4.41 26.33 -9.07
CA THR A 129 5.14 25.50 -10.04
C THR A 129 5.89 26.39 -11.03
N GLY A 130 7.16 26.06 -11.34
CA GLY A 130 8.07 26.91 -12.11
C GLY A 130 9.01 27.77 -11.24
N CYS A 131 8.80 27.81 -9.93
CA CYS A 131 9.80 28.31 -9.00
C CYS A 131 10.86 27.23 -8.74
N GLU A 132 12.13 27.54 -8.97
CA GLU A 132 13.25 26.60 -8.81
C GLU A 132 13.29 25.98 -7.40
N GLU A 133 12.95 26.74 -6.36
CA GLU A 133 12.91 26.29 -4.98
C GLU A 133 11.79 25.26 -4.71
N VAL A 134 10.63 25.47 -5.34
CA VAL A 134 9.48 24.56 -5.27
C VAL A 134 9.80 23.27 -6.01
N GLU A 135 10.38 23.37 -7.21
CA GLU A 135 10.76 22.20 -8.01
C GLU A 135 11.81 21.33 -7.32
N LYS A 136 12.84 21.94 -6.72
CA LYS A 136 13.84 21.21 -5.90
C LYS A 136 13.20 20.50 -4.71
N SER A 137 12.25 21.17 -4.05
CA SER A 137 11.52 20.59 -2.92
C SER A 137 10.66 19.40 -3.36
N LEU A 138 9.94 19.54 -4.48
CA LEU A 138 9.12 18.46 -5.05
C LEU A 138 9.97 17.26 -5.49
N GLU A 139 11.14 17.48 -6.09
CA GLU A 139 12.05 16.39 -6.45
C GLU A 139 12.57 15.66 -5.19
N THR A 140 12.92 16.41 -4.14
CA THR A 140 13.32 15.82 -2.84
C THR A 140 12.19 14.96 -2.25
N VAL A 141 10.94 15.43 -2.31
CA VAL A 141 9.77 14.67 -1.87
C VAL A 141 9.61 13.38 -2.69
N LYS A 142 9.79 13.47 -4.01
CA LYS A 142 9.68 12.32 -4.93
C LYS A 142 10.75 11.27 -4.64
N ASP A 143 12.01 11.67 -4.50
CA ASP A 143 13.12 10.78 -4.15
C ASP A 143 12.88 10.06 -2.82
N PHE A 144 12.37 10.80 -1.82
CA PHE A 144 12.04 10.22 -0.53
C PHE A 144 10.91 9.18 -0.63
N VAL A 145 9.85 9.49 -1.36
CA VAL A 145 8.72 8.57 -1.57
C VAL A 145 9.18 7.31 -2.31
N GLU A 146 10.04 7.45 -3.33
CA GLU A 146 10.60 6.31 -4.06
C GLU A 146 11.46 5.42 -3.15
N LYS A 147 12.32 6.02 -2.32
CA LYS A 147 13.10 5.26 -1.34
C LYS A 147 12.20 4.46 -0.39
N VAL A 148 11.17 5.09 0.15
CA VAL A 148 10.19 4.42 1.04
C VAL A 148 9.44 3.32 0.30
N GLU A 149 9.11 3.51 -0.97
CA GLU A 149 8.51 2.47 -1.82
C GLU A 149 9.45 1.27 -1.93
N GLN A 150 10.72 1.47 -2.31
CA GLN A 150 11.69 0.37 -2.48
C GLN A 150 11.87 -0.44 -1.18
N GLU A 151 12.01 0.24 -0.04
CA GLU A 151 12.09 -0.40 1.28
C GLU A 151 10.82 -1.20 1.60
N THR A 152 9.65 -0.61 1.34
CA THR A 152 8.35 -1.26 1.57
C THR A 152 8.23 -2.53 0.72
N VAL A 153 8.58 -2.47 -0.57
CA VAL A 153 8.55 -3.61 -1.49
C VAL A 153 9.46 -4.72 -1.01
N ALA A 154 10.70 -4.40 -0.64
CA ALA A 154 11.65 -5.40 -0.16
C ALA A 154 11.11 -6.16 1.07
N ILE A 155 10.55 -5.43 2.05
CA ILE A 155 9.94 -6.02 3.25
C ILE A 155 8.74 -6.89 2.89
N LYS A 156 7.83 -6.40 2.04
CA LYS A 156 6.61 -7.13 1.64
C LYS A 156 6.95 -8.39 0.83
N LYS A 157 7.90 -8.31 -0.11
CA LYS A 157 8.38 -9.45 -0.91
C LYS A 157 9.01 -10.52 -0.02
N LYS A 158 9.89 -10.14 0.92
CA LYS A 158 10.47 -11.06 1.90
C LYS A 158 9.40 -11.75 2.75
N LYS A 159 8.41 -10.99 3.24
CA LYS A 159 7.30 -11.52 4.06
C LYS A 159 6.43 -12.48 3.25
N PHE A 160 6.05 -12.11 2.03
CA PHE A 160 5.22 -12.94 1.16
C PHE A 160 5.92 -14.25 0.82
N LEU A 161 7.21 -14.21 0.43
CA LEU A 161 7.96 -15.41 0.08
C LEU A 161 8.12 -16.36 1.27
N ARG A 162 8.41 -15.82 2.45
CA ARG A 162 8.45 -16.60 3.69
C ARG A 162 7.12 -17.30 3.94
N ASP A 163 6.02 -16.52 3.92
CA ASP A 163 4.69 -17.06 4.20
C ASP A 163 4.27 -18.10 3.14
N LYS A 164 4.63 -17.89 1.86
CA LYS A 164 4.42 -18.84 0.76
C LYS A 164 5.18 -20.15 0.98
N ASN A 165 6.45 -20.08 1.35
CA ASN A 165 7.24 -21.27 1.63
C ASN A 165 6.64 -22.07 2.78
N ASP A 166 6.30 -21.43 3.91
CA ASP A 166 5.67 -22.17 5.02
C ASP A 166 4.35 -22.83 4.63
N TYR A 167 3.55 -22.15 3.81
CA TYR A 167 2.26 -22.67 3.38
C TYR A 167 2.43 -23.87 2.42
N ALA A 168 3.54 -23.95 1.71
CA ALA A 168 3.89 -25.13 0.89
C ALA A 168 4.44 -26.30 1.71
N PHE A 169 5.11 -26.03 2.85
CA PHE A 169 5.72 -27.08 3.70
C PHE A 169 4.83 -27.55 4.85
N ASN A 170 3.77 -26.81 5.21
CA ASN A 170 2.88 -27.10 6.33
C ASN A 170 1.43 -27.39 5.90
N ARG A 171 1.23 -27.93 4.70
CA ARG A 171 -0.08 -28.40 4.24
C ARG A 171 -0.08 -29.92 4.15
#